data_AF-A0A840GJC9-F1
#
_entry.id   AF-A0A840GJC9-F1
#
_cell.length_a   1.000
_cell.length_b   1.000
_cell.length_c   1.000
_cell.angle_alpha   90.00
_cell.angle_beta   90.00
_cell.angle_gamma   90.00
#
_symmetry.space_group_name_H-M   'P 1'
#
loop_
_entity.id
_entity.type
_entity.pdbx_description
1 polymer ?
#
loop_
_entity_poly.entity_id
_entity_poly.type
_entity_poly.pdbx_seq_one_letter_code
_entity_poly.pdbx_strand_id
1 'polypeptide(L)'
;MSTTSQRILCGNCKSDLTGPAGHTSDSIFVCPTCGASDTYENVIKEAQAYFEEMVAEHLEKQMKNIAQGNESITYTASSRPKRKFRFILDDVPLG
;
A
#
# COMPACT_ATOMS: atom_id res chain seq x y z
N MET A 1 -10.32 -19.83 8.98
CA MET A 1 -9.82 -18.78 8.06
C MET A 1 -9.90 -17.47 8.82
N SER A 2 -8.77 -16.93 9.28
CA SER A 2 -8.75 -15.64 9.95
C SER A 2 -8.97 -14.57 8.89
N THR A 3 -10.15 -13.93 8.88
CA THR A 3 -10.41 -12.74 8.07
C THR A 3 -9.59 -11.59 8.63
N THR A 4 -8.36 -11.43 8.13
CA THR A 4 -7.53 -10.27 8.44
C THR A 4 -8.10 -9.06 7.71
N SER A 5 -8.90 -8.26 8.42
CA SER A 5 -9.36 -6.96 7.92
C SER A 5 -8.17 -6.00 7.89
N GLN A 6 -7.66 -5.67 6.70
CA GLN A 6 -6.65 -4.64 6.53
C GLN A 6 -7.32 -3.25 6.56
N ARG A 7 -6.74 -2.32 7.31
CA ARG A 7 -7.22 -0.94 7.40
C ARG A 7 -6.60 -0.11 6.29
N ILE A 8 -7.36 0.83 5.73
CA ILE A 8 -6.85 1.80 4.75
C ILE A 8 -6.70 3.14 5.45
N LEU A 9 -5.51 3.71 5.32
CA LEU A 9 -5.11 4.98 5.91
C LEU A 9 -4.85 6.01 4.82
N CYS A 10 -4.90 7.29 5.20
CA CYS A 10 -4.34 8.35 4.38
C CYS A 10 -2.82 8.19 4.27
N GLY A 11 -2.28 8.14 3.06
CA GLY A 11 -0.84 8.02 2.80
C GLY A 11 -0.02 9.21 3.27
N ASN A 12 -0.62 10.40 3.38
CA ASN A 12 0.06 11.60 3.87
C ASN A 12 0.00 11.73 5.40
N CYS A 13 -1.18 11.52 5.98
CA CYS A 13 -1.42 11.74 7.42
C CYS A 13 -1.33 10.48 8.28
N LYS A 14 -1.34 9.30 7.66
CA LYS A 14 -1.44 7.99 8.32
C LYS A 14 -2.63 7.86 9.27
N SER A 15 -3.70 8.61 8.99
CA SER A 15 -4.94 8.61 9.76
C SER A 15 -6.04 7.83 9.03
N ASP A 16 -7.00 7.30 9.80
CA ASP A 16 -8.18 6.62 9.26
C ASP A 16 -9.01 7.56 8.36
N LEU A 17 -9.62 6.97 7.33
CA LEU A 17 -10.57 7.67 6.48
C LEU A 17 -11.96 7.65 7.10
N THR A 18 -12.67 8.76 6.97
CA THR A 18 -14.07 8.89 7.36
C THR A 18 -14.96 8.76 6.13
N GLY A 19 -16.01 7.96 6.21
CA GLY A 19 -16.96 7.74 5.13
C GLY A 19 -18.36 7.38 5.66
N PRO A 20 -19.36 7.30 4.77
CA PRO A 20 -20.73 6.93 5.15
C PRO A 20 -20.81 5.49 5.67
N ALA A 21 -21.69 5.24 6.64
CA ALA A 21 -21.83 3.93 7.30
C ALA A 21 -22.31 2.82 6.34
N GLY A 22 -23.15 3.15 5.37
CA GLY A 22 -23.49 2.30 4.23
C GLY A 22 -22.79 2.84 2.99
N HIS A 23 -21.63 2.29 2.66
CA HIS A 23 -20.87 2.73 1.49
C HIS A 23 -21.25 1.94 0.24
N THR A 24 -21.33 2.67 -0.86
CA THR A 24 -21.38 2.18 -2.24
C THR A 24 -20.03 2.47 -2.91
N SER A 25 -19.80 1.95 -4.12
CA SER A 25 -18.58 2.22 -4.89
C SER A 25 -18.28 3.73 -5.06
N ASP A 26 -19.33 4.54 -5.17
CA ASP A 26 -19.24 6.00 -5.36
C ASP A 26 -19.20 6.79 -4.05
N SER A 27 -19.27 6.11 -2.90
CA SER A 27 -19.23 6.79 -1.61
C SER A 27 -17.89 7.47 -1.38
N ILE A 28 -17.93 8.74 -0.99
CA ILE A 28 -16.71 9.51 -0.78
C ILE A 28 -16.13 9.20 0.61
N PHE A 29 -14.86 8.85 0.63
CA PHE A 29 -14.04 8.71 1.83
C PHE A 29 -13.07 9.87 1.91
N VAL A 30 -12.92 10.45 3.10
CA VAL A 30 -12.14 11.66 3.33
C VAL A 30 -11.19 11.46 4.50
N CYS A 31 -9.94 11.88 4.33
CA CYS A 31 -9.01 12.05 5.44
C CYS A 31 -9.40 13.29 6.26
N PRO A 32 -9.75 13.15 7.54
CA PRO A 32 -10.17 14.28 8.37
C PRO A 32 -9.01 15.25 8.69
N THR A 33 -7.76 14.85 8.44
CA THR A 33 -6.56 15.62 8.78
C THR A 33 -6.12 16.55 7.66
N CYS A 34 -6.10 16.08 6.40
CA CYS A 34 -5.62 16.88 5.26
C CYS A 34 -6.65 17.10 4.16
N GLY A 35 -7.85 16.54 4.28
CA GLY A 35 -8.93 16.67 3.30
C GLY A 35 -8.75 15.83 2.03
N ALA A 36 -7.70 15.01 1.92
CA ALA A 36 -7.57 14.05 0.82
C ALA A 36 -8.81 13.16 0.75
N SER A 37 -9.46 13.12 -0.41
CA SER A 37 -10.71 12.39 -0.58
C SER A 37 -10.80 11.75 -1.96
N ASP A 38 -11.55 10.66 -2.02
CA ASP A 38 -11.88 9.97 -3.27
C ASP A 38 -13.09 9.05 -3.07
N THR A 39 -13.56 8.44 -4.15
CA THR A 39 -14.60 7.40 -4.07
C THR A 39 -14.05 6.13 -3.41
N TYR A 40 -14.93 5.35 -2.80
CA TYR A 40 -14.58 4.08 -2.17
C TYR A 40 -13.82 3.17 -3.15
N GLU A 41 -14.31 3.05 -4.39
CA GLU A 41 -13.65 2.26 -5.43
C GLU A 41 -12.22 2.73 -5.68
N ASN A 42 -11.99 4.04 -5.83
CA ASN A 42 -10.66 4.59 -6.06
C ASN A 42 -9.74 4.43 -4.85
N VAL A 43 -10.27 4.60 -3.64
CA VAL A 43 -9.54 4.35 -2.39
C VAL A 43 -9.05 2.91 -2.33
N ILE A 44 -9.93 1.93 -2.61
CA ILE A 44 -9.56 0.51 -2.64
C ILE A 44 -8.51 0.25 -3.72
N LYS A 45 -8.74 0.75 -4.94
CA LYS A 45 -7.85 0.55 -6.09
C LYS A 45 -6.45 1.11 -5.83
N GLU A 46 -6.38 2.29 -5.22
CA GLU A 46 -5.09 2.93 -4.89
C GLU A 46 -4.38 2.19 -3.75
N ALA A 47 -5.11 1.75 -2.72
CA ALA A 47 -4.55 0.94 -1.64
C ALA A 47 -4.04 -0.43 -2.14
N GLN A 48 -4.72 -1.05 -3.11
CA GLN A 48 -4.25 -2.28 -3.77
C GLN A 48 -2.96 -2.05 -4.56
N ALA A 49 -2.89 -0.96 -5.33
CA ALA A 49 -1.67 -0.62 -6.06
C ALA A 49 -0.49 -0.34 -5.11
N TYR A 50 -0.74 0.28 -3.95
CA TYR A 50 0.25 0.44 -2.90
C TYR A 50 0.73 -0.92 -2.36
N PHE A 51 -0.19 -1.86 -2.13
CA PHE A 51 0.15 -3.20 -1.68
C PHE A 51 1.05 -3.94 -2.66
N GLU A 52 0.72 -3.90 -3.95
CA GLU A 52 1.52 -4.52 -5.01
C GLU A 52 2.95 -3.95 -5.05
N GLU A 53 3.09 -2.62 -4.90
CA GLU A 53 4.40 -1.97 -4.85
C GLU A 53 5.18 -2.38 -3.57
N MET A 54 4.51 -2.46 -2.42
CA MET A 54 5.12 -2.91 -1.17
C MET A 54 5.62 -4.36 -1.26
N VAL A 55 4.83 -5.27 -1.82
CA VAL A 55 5.22 -6.68 -2.01
C VAL A 55 6.39 -6.79 -2.97
N ALA A 56 6.37 -6.05 -4.07
CA ALA A 56 7.48 -6.01 -5.01
C ALA A 56 8.77 -5.51 -4.31
N GLU A 57 8.70 -4.40 -3.58
CA GLU A 57 9.86 -3.87 -2.83
C GLU A 57 10.39 -4.86 -1.79
N HIS A 58 9.51 -5.59 -1.11
CA HIS A 58 9.91 -6.60 -0.13
C HIS A 58 10.65 -7.76 -0.80
N LEU A 59 10.12 -8.29 -1.90
CA LEU A 59 10.77 -9.36 -2.66
C LEU A 59 12.12 -8.91 -3.22
N GLU A 60 12.21 -7.71 -3.77
CA GLU A 60 13.48 -7.15 -4.26
C GLU A 60 14.53 -7.03 -3.14
N LYS A 61 14.13 -6.60 -1.93
CA LYS A 61 15.02 -6.56 -0.76
C LYS A 61 15.49 -7.96 -0.35
N GLN A 62 14.61 -8.95 -0.34
CA GLN A 62 14.99 -10.34 -0.04
C GLN A 62 15.99 -10.88 -1.08
N MET A 63 15.73 -10.68 -2.37
CA MET A 63 16.63 -11.11 -3.44
C MET A 63 17.99 -10.41 -3.36
N LYS A 64 18.01 -9.10 -3.07
CA LYS A 64 19.25 -8.36 -2.85
C LYS A 64 20.06 -8.93 -1.68
N ASN A 65 19.42 -9.26 -0.57
CA ASN A 65 20.10 -9.86 0.59
C ASN A 65 20.69 -11.24 0.25
N ILE A 66 19.97 -12.06 -0.52
CA ILE A 66 20.46 -13.37 -0.99
C ILE A 66 21.67 -13.20 -1.93
N ALA A 67 21.59 -12.26 -2.88
CA ALA A 67 22.69 -11.99 -3.81
C ALA A 67 23.93 -11.45 -3.10
N GLN A 68 23.76 -10.59 -2.08
CA GLN A 68 24.88 -10.12 -1.25
C GLN A 68 25.55 -11.24 -0.44
N GLY A 69 24.79 -12.29 -0.07
CA GLY A 69 25.32 -13.47 0.61
C GLY A 69 25.96 -14.51 -0.32
N ASN A 70 25.92 -14.30 -1.65
CA ASN A 70 26.44 -15.27 -2.62
C ASN A 70 27.09 -14.57 -3.82
N GLU A 71 28.43 -14.61 -3.88
CA GLU A 71 29.26 -14.00 -4.93
C GLU A 71 28.92 -14.49 -6.35
N SER A 72 28.18 -15.59 -6.49
CA SER A 72 27.77 -16.17 -7.77
C SER A 72 26.46 -15.59 -8.33
N ILE A 73 25.74 -14.75 -7.57
CA ILE A 73 24.44 -14.19 -7.99
C ILE A 73 24.57 -12.68 -8.16
N THR A 74 24.48 -12.21 -9.41
CA THR A 74 24.40 -10.76 -9.69
C THR A 74 22.92 -10.36 -9.80
N TYR A 75 22.43 -9.56 -8.84
CA TYR A 75 21.09 -8.98 -8.90
C TYR A 75 21.14 -7.57 -9.49
N THR A 76 20.48 -7.37 -10.63
CA THR A 76 20.28 -6.04 -11.22
C THR A 76 18.92 -5.51 -10.79
N ALA A 77 18.91 -4.56 -9.85
CA ALA A 77 17.67 -3.91 -9.40
C ALA A 77 17.01 -3.16 -10.57
N SER A 78 15.72 -3.42 -10.79
CA SER A 78 14.95 -2.62 -11.74
C SER A 78 14.62 -1.28 -11.09
N SER A 79 15.06 -0.16 -11.68
CA SER A 79 14.74 1.17 -11.16
C SER A 79 13.26 1.48 -11.44
N ARG A 80 12.38 1.03 -10.54
CA ARG A 80 10.97 1.40 -10.59
C ARG A 80 10.80 2.76 -9.88
N PRO A 81 10.23 3.78 -10.53
CA PRO A 81 9.96 5.03 -9.86
C PRO A 81 8.93 4.78 -8.75
N LYS A 82 9.31 5.08 -7.50
CA LYS A 82 8.41 4.98 -6.35
C LYS A 82 7.23 5.91 -6.54
N ARG A 83 6.01 5.36 -6.58
CA ARG A 83 4.82 6.19 -6.70
C ARG A 83 4.44 6.73 -5.33
N LYS A 84 3.88 7.93 -5.30
CA LYS A 84 3.26 8.47 -4.09
C LYS A 84 1.79 8.06 -4.08
N PHE A 85 1.38 7.33 -3.05
CA PHE A 85 0.00 6.91 -2.84
C PHE A 85 -0.68 7.82 -1.80
N ARG A 86 -1.88 8.29 -2.12
CA ARG A 86 -2.76 9.06 -1.22
C ARG A 86 -3.47 8.17 -0.21
N PHE A 87 -3.64 6.89 -0.54
CA PHE A 87 -4.28 5.88 0.30
C PHE A 87 -3.38 4.66 0.38
N ILE A 88 -3.11 4.20 1.61
CA ILE A 88 -2.17 3.10 1.89
C ILE A 88 -2.83 2.09 2.81
N LEU A 89 -2.32 0.86 2.82
CA LEU A 89 -2.71 -0.13 3.83
C LEU A 89 -1.92 0.11 5.11
N ASP A 90 -2.60 -0.04 6.24
CA ASP A 90 -1.97 -0.15 7.55
C ASP A 90 -1.05 -1.37 7.59
N ASP A 91 0.08 -1.21 8.27
CA ASP A 91 1.28 -2.06 8.25
C ASP A 91 0.94 -3.53 7.98
N VAL A 92 1.11 -3.98 6.71
CA VAL A 92 0.89 -5.38 6.36
C VAL A 92 2.16 -6.12 6.77
N PRO A 93 2.11 -7.05 7.74
CA PRO A 93 3.26 -7.87 8.05
C PRO A 93 3.54 -8.78 6.85
N LEU A 94 4.47 -8.36 6.01
CA LEU A 94 5.13 -9.20 5.02
C LEU A 94 6.18 -10.00 5.79
N GLY A 95 5.72 -11.11 6.37
CA GLY A 95 6.53 -12.07 7.11
C GLY A 95 7.51 -12.82 6.23
#